data_AF-A0A7U7LA81-F1
#
_entry.id   AF-A0A7U7LA81-F1
#
_cell.length_a   1.000
_cell.length_b   1.000
_cell.length_c   1.000
_cell.angle_alpha   90.00
_cell.angle_beta   90.00
_cell.angle_gamma   90.00
#
_symmetry.space_group_name_H-M   'P 1'
#
loop_
_entity.id
_entity.type
_entity.pdbx_description
1 polymer ?
#
loop_
_entity_poly.entity_id
_entity_poly.type
_entity_poly.pdbx_seq_one_letter_code
_entity_poly.pdbx_strand_id
1 'polypeptide(L)' 'THHASAGNRRNCDIDNLMLVTKADNAVMNRWYSGSSPEYRQATLAMAQIKLAITRRQRDTK' A
#
# COMPACT_ATOMS: atom_id res chain seq x y z
N THR A 1 3.19 37.69 0.40
CA THR A 1 3.97 36.57 0.99
C THR A 1 3.42 35.27 0.45
N HIS A 2 4.27 34.45 -0.18
CA HIS A 2 3.88 33.18 -0.81
C HIS A 2 3.34 32.18 0.23
N HIS A 3 2.04 31.90 0.21
CA HIS A 3 1.44 30.77 0.93
C HIS A 3 1.77 29.47 0.20
N ALA A 4 2.94 28.91 0.50
CA ALA A 4 3.24 27.53 0.16
C ALA A 4 2.46 26.62 1.11
N SER A 5 1.38 26.02 0.61
CA SER A 5 0.77 24.83 1.21
C SER A 5 1.78 23.68 1.15
N ALA A 6 2.72 23.64 2.10
CA ALA A 6 3.63 22.52 2.26
C ALA A 6 2.82 21.34 2.82
N GLY A 7 2.27 20.56 1.88
CA GLY A 7 1.59 19.30 2.11
C GLY A 7 2.33 18.48 3.16
N ASN A 8 1.56 18.07 4.16
CA ASN A 8 1.89 17.29 5.35
C ASN A 8 3.24 16.54 5.30
N ARG A 9 4.35 17.26 5.53
CA ARG A 9 5.72 16.70 5.66
C ARG A 9 5.91 15.83 6.92
N ARG A 10 4.81 15.52 7.63
CA ARG A 10 4.77 14.79 8.90
C ARG A 10 4.16 13.40 8.80
N ASN A 11 3.88 12.88 7.60
CA ASN A 11 3.74 11.42 7.46
C ASN A 11 5.13 10.74 7.51
N CYS A 12 5.87 11.02 8.57
CA CYS A 12 7.17 10.47 8.92
C CYS A 12 7.09 9.71 10.25
N ASP A 13 5.87 9.33 10.63
CA ASP A 13 5.66 8.43 11.76
C ASP A 13 6.18 7.05 11.34
N ILE A 14 7.27 6.64 11.97
CA ILE A 14 7.96 5.39 11.65
C ILE A 14 7.07 4.18 11.97
N ASP A 15 6.15 4.32 12.94
CA ASP A 15 5.21 3.25 13.29
C ASP A 15 4.16 3.02 12.19
N ASN A 16 3.97 4.01 11.30
CA ASN A 16 3.15 3.88 10.10
C ASN A 16 3.92 3.31 8.90
N LEU A 17 5.23 3.03 9.03
CA LEU A 17 6.02 2.38 7.99
C LEU A 17 5.96 0.87 8.15
N MET A 18 5.60 0.19 7.05
CA MET A 18 5.60 -1.27 6.98
C MET A 18 6.63 -1.73 5.95
N LEU A 19 7.37 -2.79 6.29
CA LEU A 19 8.21 -3.49 5.33
C LEU A 19 7.31 -4.24 4.34
N VAL A 20 7.29 -3.79 3.10
CA VAL A 20 6.46 -4.35 2.03
C VAL A 20 7.29 -4.49 0.75
N THR A 21 6.95 -5.46 -0.09
CA THR A 21 7.59 -5.55 -1.41
C THR A 21 7.06 -4.47 -2.35
N LYS A 22 7.79 -4.18 -3.43
CA LYS A 22 7.31 -3.27 -4.48
C LYS A 22 5.97 -3.74 -5.08
N ALA A 23 5.77 -5.05 -5.20
CA ALA A 23 4.55 -5.63 -5.72
C ALA A 23 3.37 -5.41 -4.77
N ASP A 24 3.58 -5.62 -3.46
CA ASP A 24 2.56 -5.35 -2.45
C ASP A 24 2.14 -3.89 -2.50
N ASN A 25 3.11 -2.96 -2.48
CA ASN A 25 2.85 -1.52 -2.51
C ASN A 25 2.10 -1.10 -3.79
N ALA A 26 2.46 -1.66 -4.95
CA ALA A 26 1.75 -1.39 -6.20
C ALA A 26 0.28 -1.83 -6.15
N VAL A 27 -0.01 -2.99 -5.55
CA VAL A 27 -1.39 -3.48 -5.38
C VAL A 27 -2.14 -2.63 -4.35
N MET A 28 -1.51 -2.30 -3.23
CA MET A 28 -2.09 -1.43 -2.21
C MET A 28 -2.46 -0.07 -2.76
N ASN A 29 -1.57 0.60 -3.49
CA ASN A 29 -1.85 1.91 -4.08
C ASN A 29 -2.91 1.85 -5.18
N ARG A 30 -2.98 0.75 -5.93
CA ARG A 30 -3.95 0.62 -7.02
C ARG A 30 -5.37 0.32 -6.53
N TRP A 31 -5.51 -0.46 -5.47
CA TRP A 31 -6.80 -1.01 -5.06
C TRP A 31 -7.28 -0.55 -3.68
N TYR A 32 -6.39 -0.01 -2.86
CA TYR A 32 -6.63 0.29 -1.45
C TYR A 32 -6.00 1.64 -1.02
N SER A 33 -5.81 2.58 -1.95
CA SER A 33 -5.14 3.88 -1.67
C SER A 33 -5.85 4.77 -0.66
N GLY A 34 -7.15 4.55 -0.43
CA GLY A 34 -7.95 5.28 0.55
C GLY A 34 -8.15 4.53 1.87
N SER A 35 -7.44 3.43 2.12
CA SER A 35 -7.62 2.71 3.38
C SER A 35 -7.07 3.51 4.56
N SER A 36 -7.82 3.51 5.66
CA SER A 36 -7.37 4.11 6.91
C SER A 36 -6.09 3.42 7.40
N PRO A 37 -5.13 4.14 8.01
CA PRO A 37 -3.89 3.55 8.52
C PRO A 37 -4.10 2.35 9.46
N GLU A 38 -5.20 2.32 10.21
CA GLU A 38 -5.58 1.21 11.09
C GLU A 38 -5.83 -0.11 10.33
N TYR A 39 -6.16 -0.03 9.04
CA TYR A 39 -6.41 -1.19 8.17
C TYR A 39 -5.21 -1.55 7.28
N ARG A 40 -4.03 -0.95 7.51
CA ARG A 40 -2.86 -1.14 6.65
C ARG A 40 -2.39 -2.59 6.60
N GLN A 41 -2.47 -3.30 7.72
CA GLN A 41 -2.09 -4.71 7.78
C GLN A 41 -3.07 -5.64 7.06
N ALA A 42 -4.37 -5.38 7.18
CA ALA A 42 -5.40 -6.07 6.39
C ALA A 42 -5.24 -5.79 4.89
N THR A 43 -4.95 -4.53 4.54
CA THR A 43 -4.68 -4.10 3.17
C THR A 43 -3.47 -4.82 2.56
N LEU A 44 -2.39 -4.98 3.33
CA LEU A 44 -1.22 -5.77 2.91
C LEU A 44 -1.59 -7.25 2.68
N ALA A 45 -2.32 -7.87 3.61
CA ALA A 45 -2.74 -9.26 3.46
C ALA A 45 -3.56 -9.47 2.19
N MET A 46 -4.50 -8.56 1.89
CA MET A 46 -5.29 -8.59 0.65
C MET A 46 -4.42 -8.42 -0.60
N ALA A 47 -3.41 -7.56 -0.55
CA ALA A 47 -2.46 -7.39 -1.65
C ALA A 47 -1.69 -8.69 -1.93
N GLN A 48 -1.21 -9.37 -0.90
CA GLN A 48 -0.48 -10.64 -1.00
C GLN A 48 -1.37 -11.76 -1.56
N ILE A 49 -2.62 -11.88 -1.08
CA ILE A 49 -3.59 -12.85 -1.60
C ILE A 49 -3.82 -12.63 -3.11
N LYS A 50 -4.01 -11.37 -3.52
CA LYS A 50 -4.24 -11.03 -4.94
C LYS A 50 -3.04 -11.39 -5.82
N LEU A 51 -1.82 -11.16 -5.34
CA LEU A 51 -0.60 -11.57 -6.03
C LEU A 51 -0.48 -13.09 -6.14
N ALA A 52 -0.76 -13.82 -5.07
CA ALA A 52 -0.72 -15.28 -5.06
C ALA A 52 -1.71 -15.89 -6.07
N ILE A 53 -2.95 -15.36 -6.12
CA ILE A 53 -3.97 -15.76 -7.10
C ILE A 53 -3.47 -15.48 -8.52
N THR A 54 -2.96 -14.27 -8.76
CA THR A 54 -2.47 -13.87 -10.10
C THR A 54 -1.32 -14.75 -10.58
N ARG A 55 -0.37 -15.08 -9.69
CA ARG A 55 0.73 -16.01 -10.00
C ARG A 55 0.19 -17.38 -10.37
N ARG A 56 -0.67 -17.95 -9.54
CA ARG A 56 -1.30 -19.25 -9.80
C ARG A 56 -2.06 -19.29 -11.13
N GLN A 57 -2.80 -18.24 -11.47
CA GLN A 57 -3.52 -18.13 -12.74
C GLN A 57 -2.57 -18.08 -13.95
N ARG A 58 -1.39 -17.48 -13.78
CA ARG A 58 -0.37 -17.41 -14.83
C ARG A 58 0.32 -18.76 -15.02
N ASP A 59 0.56 -19.49 -13.94
CA ASP A 59 1.21 -20.81 -13.98
C ASP A 59 0.27 -21.91 -14.50
N THR A 60 -1.05 -21.70 -14.43
CA THR A 60 -2.06 -22.64 -14.96
C THR A 60 -2.34 -22.42 -16.46
N LYS A 61 -1.74 -21.40 -17.07
CA LYS A 61 -1.94 -21.03 -18.48
C LYS A 61 -0.75 -21.46 -19.33
#